data_AF-M2YPU1-F1
#
_entry.id   AF-M2YPU1-F1
#
_cell.length_a   1.000
_cell.length_b   1.000
_cell.length_c   1.000
_cell.angle_alpha   90.00
_cell.angle_beta   90.00
_cell.angle_gamma   90.00
#
_symmetry.space_group_name_H-M   'P 1'
#
loop_
_entity.id
_entity.type
_entity.pdbx_description
1 polymer ?
#
loop_
_entity_poly.entity_id
_entity_poly.type
_entity_poly.pdbx_seq_one_letter_code
_entity_poly.pdbx_strand_id
1 'polypeptide(L)'
;MVVCPEGEPTLPEIDDVEMVRVPSRPGKADIDPLLGEHDHLVVAGTDADLAAVALRLLRKEQLSGVSLGFVPSSPDSDVARIWSLPTQPLRALALALRGEVDPVPLIRDDTGGVLVGRGVIGMIRGVAYCDEHTVLRGPARSIEVEPDTSGPGLMVRVTKGTLFKRPSTQYARAFQLGCIPTRPSSDGVAHPRAMSRWTWYRHTEDLRLVRGLD
;
A
#
# COMPACT_ATOMS: atom_id res chain seq x y z
N MET A 1 -11.07 -17.00 -2.36
CA MET A 1 -11.51 -16.72 -0.98
C MET A 1 -11.54 -15.21 -0.73
N VAL A 2 -12.48 -14.71 0.07
CA VAL A 2 -12.59 -13.29 0.49
C VAL A 2 -12.28 -13.16 1.98
N VAL A 3 -11.30 -12.32 2.30
CA VAL A 3 -10.91 -11.93 3.65
C VAL A 3 -11.60 -10.61 3.99
N CYS A 4 -12.46 -10.64 5.00
CA CYS A 4 -13.29 -9.52 5.42
C CYS A 4 -12.91 -9.06 6.85
N PRO A 5 -12.13 -7.98 6.99
CA PRO A 5 -11.90 -7.31 8.26
C PRO A 5 -13.20 -6.97 9.01
N GLU A 6 -13.18 -7.10 10.33
CA GLU A 6 -14.28 -6.68 11.20
C GLU A 6 -14.55 -5.17 11.08
N GLY A 7 -15.83 -4.80 11.09
CA GLY A 7 -16.29 -3.40 11.01
C GLY A 7 -16.54 -2.87 9.59
N GLU A 8 -16.24 -3.66 8.55
CA GLU A 8 -16.40 -3.27 7.15
C GLU A 8 -17.76 -3.65 6.55
N PRO A 9 -18.25 -2.96 5.50
CA PRO A 9 -19.56 -3.20 4.92
C PRO A 9 -19.72 -4.66 4.49
N THR A 10 -20.86 -5.25 4.85
CA THR A 10 -21.18 -6.64 4.52
C THR A 10 -21.33 -6.78 3.00
N LEU A 11 -20.49 -7.61 2.40
CA LEU A 11 -20.64 -8.05 1.02
C LEU A 11 -21.70 -9.16 0.95
N PRO A 12 -22.46 -9.26 -0.15
CA PRO A 12 -23.37 -10.38 -0.33
C PRO A 12 -22.59 -11.69 -0.34
N GLU A 13 -23.15 -12.74 0.24
CA GLU A 13 -22.63 -14.10 0.07
C GLU A 13 -22.62 -14.44 -1.42
N ILE A 14 -21.58 -15.14 -1.85
CA ILE A 14 -21.42 -15.58 -3.24
C ILE A 14 -21.21 -17.08 -3.21
N ASP A 15 -21.99 -17.79 -4.01
CA ASP A 15 -21.84 -19.23 -4.19
C ASP A 15 -20.41 -19.56 -4.63
N ASP A 16 -19.86 -20.64 -4.08
CA ASP A 16 -18.51 -21.14 -4.36
C ASP A 16 -17.36 -20.18 -3.99
N VAL A 17 -17.62 -19.15 -3.18
CA VAL A 17 -16.59 -18.26 -2.64
C VAL A 17 -16.58 -18.34 -1.11
N GLU A 18 -15.50 -18.90 -0.57
CA GLU A 18 -15.28 -18.89 0.88
C GLU A 18 -15.08 -17.45 1.38
N MET A 19 -15.88 -17.04 2.37
CA MET A 19 -15.78 -15.75 3.06
C MET A 19 -15.30 -15.95 4.50
N VAL A 20 -14.17 -15.33 4.85
CA VAL A 20 -13.55 -15.44 6.16
C VAL A 20 -13.53 -14.07 6.85
N ARG A 21 -14.10 -13.99 8.06
CA ARG A 21 -14.04 -12.78 8.88
C ARG A 21 -12.76 -12.79 9.71
N VAL A 22 -12.04 -11.67 9.70
CA VAL A 22 -10.77 -11.51 10.41
C VAL A 22 -10.73 -10.15 11.14
N PRO A 23 -9.85 -9.94 12.13
CA PRO A 23 -9.65 -8.62 12.72
C PRO A 23 -9.10 -7.60 11.71
N SER A 24 -9.28 -6.31 11.98
CA SER A 24 -8.62 -5.25 11.20
C SER A 24 -7.10 -5.36 11.28
N ARG A 25 -6.44 -5.18 10.14
CA ARG A 25 -5.01 -5.39 9.88
C ARG A 25 -4.60 -6.81 10.29
N PRO A 26 -5.15 -7.83 9.60
CA PRO A 26 -5.00 -9.22 10.00
C PRO A 26 -3.53 -9.66 10.04
N GLY A 27 -3.20 -10.43 11.07
CA GLY A 27 -1.85 -10.85 11.38
C GLY A 27 -1.54 -12.28 10.94
N LYS A 28 -0.48 -12.83 11.53
CA LYS A 28 -0.02 -14.19 11.28
C LYS A 28 -1.12 -15.23 11.54
N ALA A 29 -1.79 -15.13 12.68
CA ALA A 29 -2.77 -16.12 13.12
C ALA A 29 -4.02 -16.15 12.22
N ASP A 30 -4.32 -15.02 11.58
CA ASP A 30 -5.51 -14.85 10.75
C ASP A 30 -5.25 -15.28 9.30
N ILE A 31 -4.07 -14.96 8.76
CA ILE A 31 -3.76 -15.18 7.33
C ILE A 31 -3.04 -16.51 7.09
N ASP A 32 -2.11 -16.95 7.94
CA ASP A 32 -1.36 -18.20 7.70
C ASP A 32 -2.24 -19.43 7.45
N PRO A 33 -3.35 -19.65 8.19
CA PRO A 33 -4.23 -20.80 7.96
C PRO A 33 -4.90 -20.78 6.58
N LEU A 34 -4.99 -19.61 5.96
CA LEU A 34 -5.68 -19.41 4.69
C LEU A 34 -4.74 -19.58 3.48
N LEU A 35 -3.43 -19.63 3.73
CA LEU A 35 -2.39 -19.77 2.71
C LEU A 35 -2.13 -21.26 2.42
N GLY A 36 -1.90 -21.58 1.14
CA GLY A 36 -1.51 -22.92 0.68
C GLY A 36 -2.58 -23.63 -0.14
N GLU A 37 -3.85 -23.49 0.24
CA GLU A 37 -4.98 -24.03 -0.53
C GLU A 37 -5.52 -23.02 -1.57
N HIS A 38 -5.13 -21.75 -1.42
CA HIS A 38 -5.60 -20.64 -2.26
C HIS A 38 -4.44 -19.92 -2.93
N ASP A 39 -4.52 -19.76 -4.25
CA ASP A 39 -3.65 -18.92 -5.09
C ASP A 39 -4.27 -17.54 -5.38
N HIS A 40 -5.48 -17.30 -4.87
CA HIS A 40 -6.23 -16.06 -5.05
C HIS A 40 -6.99 -15.65 -3.78
N LEU A 41 -6.65 -14.46 -3.26
CA LEU A 41 -7.25 -13.86 -2.07
C LEU A 41 -7.87 -12.52 -2.43
N VAL A 42 -9.11 -12.27 -2.01
CA VAL A 42 -9.72 -10.93 -2.09
C VAL A 42 -9.73 -10.31 -0.72
N VAL A 43 -9.24 -9.09 -0.57
CA VAL A 43 -9.33 -8.32 0.68
C VAL A 43 -10.44 -7.30 0.56
N ALA A 44 -11.45 -7.37 1.44
CA ALA A 44 -12.57 -6.43 1.46
C ALA A 44 -12.48 -5.49 2.66
N GLY A 45 -11.71 -4.40 2.57
CA GLY A 45 -11.45 -3.52 3.71
C GLY A 45 -10.63 -2.28 3.35
N THR A 46 -9.86 -1.78 4.31
CA THR A 46 -9.00 -0.60 4.15
C THR A 46 -7.70 -0.90 3.41
N ASP A 47 -7.01 0.14 2.96
CA ASP A 47 -5.64 0.05 2.41
C ASP A 47 -4.67 -0.62 3.40
N ALA A 48 -4.86 -0.40 4.71
CA ALA A 48 -4.05 -1.01 5.76
C ALA A 48 -4.31 -2.51 5.92
N ASP A 49 -5.54 -2.98 5.66
CA ASP A 49 -5.87 -4.40 5.66
C ASP A 49 -5.20 -5.11 4.49
N LEU A 50 -5.28 -4.51 3.31
CA LEU A 50 -4.55 -5.00 2.13
C LEU A 50 -3.05 -5.04 2.38
N ALA A 51 -2.48 -3.99 2.97
CA ALA A 51 -1.06 -3.93 3.33
C ALA A 51 -0.68 -5.05 4.31
N ALA A 52 -1.53 -5.38 5.27
CA ALA A 52 -1.29 -6.45 6.23
C ALA A 52 -1.25 -7.83 5.57
N VAL A 53 -2.17 -8.12 4.64
CA VAL A 53 -2.17 -9.36 3.85
C VAL A 53 -0.96 -9.43 2.94
N ALA A 54 -0.66 -8.35 2.19
CA ALA A 54 0.52 -8.29 1.33
C ALA A 54 1.84 -8.49 2.11
N LEU A 55 1.95 -7.90 3.30
CA LEU A 55 3.09 -8.11 4.19
C LEU A 55 3.20 -9.58 4.62
N ARG A 56 2.07 -10.26 4.83
CA ARG A 56 2.09 -11.68 5.18
C ARG A 56 2.56 -12.54 4.01
N LEU A 57 2.06 -12.30 2.80
CA LEU A 57 2.50 -12.98 1.58
C LEU A 57 4.01 -12.79 1.36
N LEU A 58 4.52 -11.56 1.49
CA LEU A 58 5.96 -11.27 1.44
C LEU A 58 6.74 -12.13 2.44
N ARG A 59 6.32 -12.15 3.72
CA ARG A 59 6.98 -12.93 4.77
C ARG A 59 6.88 -14.45 4.61
N LYS A 60 6.04 -14.91 3.68
CA LYS A 60 5.85 -16.33 3.35
C LYS A 60 6.43 -16.69 1.99
N GLU A 61 7.09 -15.75 1.31
CA GLU A 61 7.63 -15.92 -0.05
C GLU A 61 6.51 -16.36 -1.03
N GLN A 62 5.35 -15.73 -0.92
CA GLN A 62 4.15 -16.07 -1.71
C GLN A 62 3.68 -14.94 -2.64
N LEU A 63 4.44 -13.86 -2.80
CA LEU A 63 4.03 -12.73 -3.67
C LEU A 63 3.86 -13.15 -5.14
N SER A 64 4.71 -14.07 -5.62
CA SER A 64 4.61 -14.61 -6.98
C SER A 64 3.55 -15.70 -7.14
N GLY A 65 3.13 -16.34 -6.04
CA GLY A 65 2.22 -17.49 -6.04
C GLY A 65 0.77 -17.14 -5.76
N VAL A 66 0.52 -16.07 -5.00
CA VAL A 66 -0.83 -15.67 -4.57
C VAL A 66 -1.18 -14.30 -5.14
N SER A 67 -2.28 -14.24 -5.87
CA SER A 67 -2.86 -12.99 -6.37
C SER A 67 -3.78 -12.35 -5.33
N LEU A 68 -3.80 -11.01 -5.30
CA LEU A 68 -4.68 -10.21 -4.46
C LEU A 68 -5.73 -9.47 -5.28
N GLY A 69 -7.00 -9.69 -4.98
CA GLY A 69 -8.09 -8.78 -5.31
C GLY A 69 -8.36 -7.81 -4.15
N PHE A 70 -8.92 -6.65 -4.45
CA PHE A 70 -9.22 -5.64 -3.42
C PHE A 70 -10.61 -5.04 -3.62
N VAL A 71 -11.41 -5.06 -2.56
CA VAL A 71 -12.68 -4.35 -2.44
C VAL A 71 -12.51 -3.26 -1.40
N PRO A 72 -12.28 -2.00 -1.80
CA PRO A 72 -12.03 -0.92 -0.85
C PRO A 72 -13.29 -0.63 -0.04
N SER A 73 -13.12 -0.42 1.27
CA SER A 73 -14.22 -0.02 2.15
C SER A 73 -14.60 1.46 2.06
N SER A 74 -13.75 2.29 1.45
CA SER A 74 -13.95 3.72 1.30
C SER A 74 -13.69 4.18 -0.13
N PRO A 75 -14.48 5.14 -0.66
CA PRO A 75 -14.17 5.77 -1.95
C PRO A 75 -12.87 6.58 -1.95
N ASP A 76 -12.34 6.93 -0.78
CA ASP A 76 -11.10 7.69 -0.62
C ASP A 76 -9.84 6.80 -0.55
N SER A 77 -9.97 5.49 -0.82
CA SER A 77 -8.84 4.54 -0.86
C SER A 77 -7.75 5.03 -1.82
N ASP A 78 -6.53 5.19 -1.30
CA ASP A 78 -5.37 5.58 -2.10
C ASP A 78 -4.99 4.44 -3.04
N VAL A 79 -5.07 3.19 -2.58
CA VAL A 79 -4.86 1.99 -3.41
C VAL A 79 -5.83 1.98 -4.60
N ALA A 80 -7.14 2.18 -4.35
CA ALA A 80 -8.13 2.18 -5.42
C ALA A 80 -7.89 3.31 -6.42
N ARG A 81 -7.50 4.50 -5.95
CA ARG A 81 -7.15 5.63 -6.81
C ARG A 81 -5.90 5.35 -7.66
N ILE A 82 -4.82 4.86 -7.05
CA ILE A 82 -3.53 4.63 -7.74
C ILE A 82 -3.70 3.59 -8.85
N TRP A 83 -4.46 2.54 -8.58
CA TRP A 83 -4.63 1.41 -9.49
C TRP A 83 -5.88 1.47 -10.36
N SER A 84 -6.67 2.55 -10.26
CA SER A 84 -7.95 2.77 -10.95
C SER A 84 -9.01 1.69 -10.66
N LEU A 85 -9.03 1.19 -9.43
CA LEU A 85 -10.00 0.17 -9.01
C LEU A 85 -11.38 0.81 -8.76
N PRO A 86 -12.48 0.10 -9.06
CA PRO A 86 -13.81 0.52 -8.66
C PRO A 86 -13.92 0.63 -7.13
N THR A 87 -14.65 1.63 -6.66
CA THR A 87 -14.96 1.82 -5.23
C THR A 87 -16.39 1.44 -4.87
N GLN A 88 -17.22 1.11 -5.87
CA GLN A 88 -18.56 0.56 -5.65
C GLN A 88 -18.44 -0.92 -5.27
N PRO A 89 -18.95 -1.36 -4.09
CA PRO A 89 -18.65 -2.69 -3.55
C PRO A 89 -18.90 -3.85 -4.51
N LEU A 90 -20.05 -3.90 -5.18
CA LEU A 90 -20.36 -4.99 -6.11
C LEU A 90 -19.47 -5.00 -7.35
N ARG A 91 -19.13 -3.82 -7.89
CA ARG A 91 -18.26 -3.70 -9.07
C ARG A 91 -16.82 -4.05 -8.70
N ALA A 92 -16.36 -3.59 -7.53
CA ALA A 92 -15.05 -3.90 -7.00
C ALA A 92 -14.92 -5.40 -6.71
N LEU A 93 -15.95 -6.04 -6.15
CA LEU A 93 -15.99 -7.47 -5.87
C LEU A 93 -15.98 -8.30 -7.16
N ALA A 94 -16.80 -7.93 -8.14
CA ALA A 94 -16.80 -8.60 -9.45
C ALA A 94 -15.42 -8.52 -10.12
N LEU A 95 -14.78 -7.35 -10.06
CA LEU A 95 -13.41 -7.17 -10.54
C LEU A 95 -12.42 -8.01 -9.74
N ALA A 96 -12.43 -7.90 -8.41
CA ALA A 96 -11.46 -8.54 -7.52
C ALA A 96 -11.45 -10.06 -7.67
N LEU A 97 -12.61 -10.67 -7.97
CA LEU A 97 -12.76 -12.12 -8.13
C LEU A 97 -12.37 -12.64 -9.53
N ARG A 98 -12.47 -11.81 -10.57
CA ARG A 98 -12.44 -12.30 -11.97
C ARG A 98 -11.55 -11.49 -12.91
N GLY A 99 -11.07 -10.34 -12.48
CA GLY A 99 -10.25 -9.46 -13.30
C GLY A 99 -8.88 -10.05 -13.54
N GLU A 100 -8.23 -9.54 -14.58
CA GLU A 100 -6.85 -9.88 -14.89
C GLU A 100 -5.88 -9.40 -13.80
N VAL A 101 -4.87 -10.23 -13.57
CA VAL A 101 -3.79 -10.00 -12.59
C VAL A 101 -2.68 -9.19 -13.25
N ASP A 102 -2.31 -8.07 -12.62
CA ASP A 102 -1.24 -7.17 -13.03
C ASP A 102 -0.11 -7.17 -11.97
N PRO A 103 1.16 -7.38 -12.35
CA PRO A 103 2.28 -7.18 -11.43
C PRO A 103 2.48 -5.69 -11.15
N VAL A 104 2.26 -5.27 -9.90
CA VAL A 104 2.43 -3.89 -9.45
C VAL A 104 3.58 -3.76 -8.44
N PRO A 105 4.34 -2.64 -8.43
CA PRO A 105 5.39 -2.41 -7.47
C PRO A 105 4.91 -2.53 -6.02
N LEU A 106 5.59 -3.37 -5.24
CA LEU A 106 5.44 -3.39 -3.80
C LEU A 106 6.54 -2.53 -3.17
N ILE A 107 6.17 -1.55 -2.35
CA ILE A 107 7.15 -0.73 -1.63
C ILE A 107 7.39 -1.34 -0.24
N ARG A 108 8.64 -1.29 0.20
CA ARG A 108 9.14 -1.74 1.49
C ARG A 108 9.66 -0.56 2.30
N ASP A 109 9.67 -0.71 3.62
CA ASP A 109 10.38 0.20 4.52
C ASP A 109 11.53 -0.48 5.28
N ASP A 110 12.39 0.33 5.91
CA ASP A 110 13.55 -0.12 6.68
C ASP A 110 13.21 -0.71 8.06
N THR A 111 11.93 -0.72 8.44
CA THR A 111 11.44 -1.29 9.71
C THR A 111 10.79 -2.66 9.58
N GLY A 112 10.68 -3.18 8.35
CA GLY A 112 10.06 -4.49 8.13
C GLY A 112 8.68 -4.43 7.50
N GLY A 113 8.12 -3.25 7.23
CA GLY A 113 6.79 -3.06 6.68
C GLY A 113 6.74 -2.98 5.15
N VAL A 114 5.52 -2.81 4.64
CA VAL A 114 5.21 -2.60 3.23
C VAL A 114 4.34 -1.36 3.08
N LEU A 115 4.33 -0.82 1.87
CA LEU A 115 3.44 0.24 1.44
C LEU A 115 2.80 -0.16 0.12
N VAL A 116 1.46 -0.23 0.09
CA VAL A 116 0.69 -0.62 -1.11
C VAL A 116 -0.10 0.54 -1.72
N GLY A 117 -0.37 1.59 -0.94
CA GLY A 117 -1.07 2.80 -1.34
C GLY A 117 -0.19 4.03 -1.14
N ARG A 118 -0.29 4.68 0.02
CA ARG A 118 0.36 5.98 0.25
C ARG A 118 1.09 6.10 1.58
N GLY A 119 2.36 6.48 1.49
CA GLY A 119 3.22 6.85 2.61
C GLY A 119 3.20 8.36 2.80
N VAL A 120 3.06 8.83 4.04
CA VAL A 120 3.00 10.26 4.35
C VAL A 120 3.90 10.60 5.54
N ILE A 121 4.64 11.70 5.40
CA ILE A 121 5.37 12.34 6.49
C ILE A 121 4.93 13.80 6.54
N GLY A 122 4.10 14.13 7.53
CA GLY A 122 3.66 15.51 7.78
C GLY A 122 4.74 16.35 8.45
N MET A 123 4.68 17.67 8.23
CA MET A 123 5.53 18.72 8.83
C MET A 123 6.93 18.25 9.22
N ILE A 124 7.85 18.30 8.26
CA ILE A 124 9.16 17.69 8.41
C ILE A 124 10.27 18.72 8.26
N ARG A 125 11.35 18.55 9.03
CA ARG A 125 12.63 19.23 8.78
C ARG A 125 13.73 18.18 8.71
N GLY A 126 14.43 18.14 7.59
CA GLY A 126 15.44 17.14 7.35
C GLY A 126 16.16 17.26 6.02
N VAL A 127 16.83 16.19 5.65
CA VAL A 127 17.44 16.00 4.35
C VAL A 127 16.88 14.71 3.77
N ALA A 128 16.38 14.78 2.54
CA ALA A 128 15.82 13.62 1.85
C ALA A 128 16.40 13.44 0.46
N TYR A 129 16.53 12.18 0.08
CA TYR A 129 17.10 11.74 -1.17
C TYR A 129 16.13 10.80 -1.89
N CYS A 130 16.09 10.91 -3.21
CA CYS A 130 15.49 9.93 -4.10
C CYS A 130 16.63 9.37 -4.96
N ASP A 131 16.96 8.10 -4.77
CA ASP A 131 18.22 7.52 -5.25
C ASP A 131 19.40 8.45 -4.88
N GLU A 132 20.22 8.90 -5.83
CA GLU A 132 21.32 9.84 -5.61
C GLU A 132 20.89 11.32 -5.51
N HIS A 133 19.64 11.66 -5.86
CA HIS A 133 19.19 13.04 -5.99
C HIS A 133 18.65 13.61 -4.68
N THR A 134 19.16 14.77 -4.24
CA THR A 134 18.61 15.45 -3.06
C THR A 134 17.27 16.13 -3.39
N VAL A 135 16.17 15.68 -2.79
CA VAL A 135 14.82 16.25 -2.99
C VAL A 135 14.40 17.23 -1.89
N LEU A 136 15.00 17.13 -0.71
CA LEU A 136 14.76 18.05 0.41
C LEU A 136 16.05 18.41 1.14
N ARG A 137 16.20 19.70 1.45
CA ARG A 137 17.09 20.23 2.51
C ARG A 137 16.31 21.28 3.30
N GLY A 138 16.13 21.04 4.60
CA GLY A 138 15.38 21.95 5.48
C GLY A 138 13.91 21.55 5.64
N PRO A 139 12.98 22.52 5.76
CA PRO A 139 11.58 22.24 6.09
C PRO A 139 10.72 21.87 4.87
N ALA A 140 9.76 20.97 5.07
CA ALA A 140 8.66 20.66 4.16
C ALA A 140 7.33 20.53 4.93
N ARG A 141 6.22 20.85 4.26
CA ARG A 141 4.86 20.67 4.77
C ARG A 141 4.43 19.21 4.75
N SER A 142 4.77 18.51 3.66
CA SER A 142 4.58 17.06 3.53
C SER A 142 5.63 16.46 2.62
N ILE A 143 5.92 15.18 2.86
CA ILE A 143 6.49 14.26 1.88
C ILE A 143 5.49 13.12 1.73
N GLU A 144 5.15 12.80 0.49
CA GLU A 144 4.21 11.74 0.13
C GLU A 144 4.88 10.78 -0.85
N VAL A 145 4.71 9.48 -0.65
CA VAL A 145 5.29 8.42 -1.46
C VAL A 145 4.19 7.45 -1.89
N GLU A 146 4.16 7.11 -3.16
CA GLU A 146 3.20 6.17 -3.75
C GLU A 146 3.95 5.19 -4.69
N PRO A 147 3.46 3.94 -4.85
CA PRO A 147 3.90 3.07 -5.94
C PRO A 147 3.73 3.72 -7.30
N ASP A 148 4.65 3.43 -8.22
CA ASP A 148 4.58 3.91 -9.61
C ASP A 148 5.02 2.81 -10.58
N THR A 149 4.12 2.43 -11.49
CA THR A 149 4.39 1.47 -12.58
C THR A 149 5.01 2.11 -13.81
N SER A 150 4.90 3.43 -13.99
CA SER A 150 5.40 4.12 -15.19
C SER A 150 6.89 4.43 -15.12
N GLY A 151 7.48 4.29 -13.93
CA GLY A 151 8.85 4.65 -13.62
C GLY A 151 9.56 3.59 -12.78
N PRO A 152 10.55 4.00 -11.96
CA PRO A 152 11.44 3.04 -11.31
C PRO A 152 10.81 2.28 -10.13
N GLY A 153 9.62 2.66 -9.66
CA GLY A 153 8.86 1.97 -8.62
C GLY A 153 8.17 2.88 -7.61
N LEU A 154 8.68 4.10 -7.40
CA LEU A 154 8.12 5.07 -6.46
C LEU A 154 7.92 6.41 -7.16
N MET A 155 6.80 7.06 -6.87
CA MET A 155 6.62 8.49 -7.01
C MET A 155 6.76 9.15 -5.64
N VAL A 156 7.57 10.21 -5.55
CA VAL A 156 7.80 10.98 -4.33
C VAL A 156 7.41 12.43 -4.56
N ARG A 157 6.44 12.92 -3.80
CA ARG A 157 5.98 14.31 -3.84
C ARG A 157 6.41 15.05 -2.58
N VAL A 158 7.18 16.12 -2.74
CA VAL A 158 7.62 16.99 -1.64
C VAL A 158 6.93 18.34 -1.75
N THR A 159 6.14 18.69 -0.73
CA THR A 159 5.45 19.98 -0.65
C THR A 159 6.19 20.89 0.32
N LYS A 160 6.84 21.94 -0.19
CA LYS A 160 7.56 22.92 0.65
C LYS A 160 6.59 24.00 1.16
N GLY A 161 6.81 24.52 2.38
CA GLY A 161 5.86 25.37 3.11
C GLY A 161 5.70 26.83 2.64
N THR A 162 6.28 27.23 1.51
CA THR A 162 6.18 28.61 0.99
C THR A 162 5.02 28.75 0.01
N LEU A 163 4.14 29.74 0.23
CA LEU A 163 2.86 29.98 -0.47
C LEU A 163 2.90 29.94 -2.02
N PHE A 164 4.08 30.08 -2.63
CA PHE A 164 4.27 30.18 -4.08
C PHE A 164 5.05 29.03 -4.72
N LYS A 165 5.53 28.04 -3.94
CA LYS A 165 6.27 26.91 -4.52
C LYS A 165 5.34 25.73 -4.74
N ARG A 166 5.22 25.33 -6.01
CA ARG A 166 4.56 24.07 -6.41
C ARG A 166 5.25 22.88 -5.73
N PRO A 167 4.52 21.81 -5.38
CA PRO A 167 5.13 20.55 -4.98
C PRO A 167 6.10 20.08 -6.06
N SER A 168 7.22 19.47 -5.63
CA SER A 168 8.14 18.81 -6.55
C SER A 168 7.89 17.31 -6.52
N THR A 169 7.77 16.70 -7.69
CA THR A 169 7.61 15.25 -7.87
C THR A 169 8.90 14.66 -8.42
N GLN A 170 9.34 13.54 -7.86
CA GLN A 170 10.51 12.79 -8.30
C GLN A 170 10.14 11.30 -8.37
N TYR A 171 10.60 10.63 -9.41
CA TYR A 171 10.46 9.18 -9.58
C TYR A 171 11.80 8.50 -9.26
N ALA A 172 11.78 7.40 -8.52
CA ALA A 172 12.99 6.74 -8.02
C ALA A 172 12.74 5.29 -7.60
N ARG A 173 13.82 4.54 -7.30
CA ARG A 173 13.76 3.18 -6.72
C ARG A 173 13.81 3.19 -5.20
N ALA A 174 14.35 4.25 -4.61
CA ALA A 174 14.37 4.43 -3.17
C ALA A 174 14.21 5.91 -2.80
N PHE A 175 13.56 6.12 -1.66
CA PHE A 175 13.45 7.37 -0.93
C PHE A 175 14.08 7.19 0.44
N GLN A 176 14.94 8.11 0.87
CA GLN A 176 15.61 8.10 2.17
C GLN A 176 15.48 9.45 2.84
N LEU A 177 15.14 9.46 4.13
CA LEU A 177 15.01 10.66 4.95
C LEU A 177 15.87 10.55 6.20
N GLY A 178 16.63 11.61 6.49
CA GLY A 178 17.15 11.92 7.82
C GLY A 178 16.50 13.20 8.34
N CYS A 179 15.99 13.20 9.57
CA CYS A 179 15.14 14.28 10.07
C CYS A 179 15.12 14.41 11.59
N ILE A 180 14.55 15.52 12.07
CA ILE A 180 14.06 15.58 13.45
C ILE A 180 12.97 14.51 13.65
N PRO A 181 12.85 13.91 14.85
CA PRO A 181 11.92 12.82 15.08
C PRO A 181 10.50 13.12 14.59
N THR A 182 9.97 12.26 13.72
CA THR A 182 8.62 12.34 13.15
C THR A 182 7.95 10.98 13.16
N ARG A 183 6.65 10.91 12.88
CA ARG A 183 5.90 9.66 12.77
C ARG A 183 5.42 9.49 11.32
N PRO A 184 6.14 8.74 10.49
CA PRO A 184 5.66 8.36 9.17
C PRO A 184 4.36 7.57 9.29
N SER A 185 3.45 7.75 8.35
CA SER A 185 2.30 6.87 8.17
C SER A 185 2.39 6.10 6.87
N SER A 186 1.99 4.84 6.89
CA SER A 186 1.88 3.99 5.71
C SER A 186 0.46 3.46 5.62
N ASP A 187 -0.19 3.67 4.48
CA ASP A 187 -1.55 3.20 4.22
C ASP A 187 -2.54 3.63 5.32
N GLY A 188 -2.42 4.89 5.75
CA GLY A 188 -3.23 5.49 6.82
C GLY A 188 -2.80 5.15 8.25
N VAL A 189 -1.84 4.24 8.45
CA VAL A 189 -1.39 3.82 9.78
C VAL A 189 -0.11 4.53 10.18
N ALA A 190 -0.17 5.35 11.23
CA ALA A 190 1.02 5.98 11.81
C ALA A 190 1.94 4.96 12.49
N HIS A 191 3.26 5.09 12.25
CA HIS A 191 4.25 4.27 12.91
C HIS A 191 4.21 4.48 14.45
N PRO A 192 4.29 3.42 15.27
CA PRO A 192 4.09 3.49 16.72
C PRO A 192 5.18 4.28 17.45
N ARG A 193 6.33 4.51 16.81
CA ARG A 193 7.46 5.27 17.38
C ARG A 193 7.83 6.46 16.50
N ALA A 194 8.29 7.54 17.12
CA ALA A 194 8.92 8.62 16.38
C ALA A 194 10.29 8.16 15.87
N MET A 195 10.59 8.47 14.62
CA MET A 195 11.78 8.03 13.90
C MET A 195 12.54 9.27 13.40
N SER A 196 13.87 9.28 13.56
CA SER A 196 14.76 10.30 13.01
C SER A 196 15.26 9.96 11.60
N ARG A 197 14.92 8.76 11.10
CA ARG A 197 15.17 8.32 9.74
C ARG A 197 14.03 7.45 9.24
N TRP A 198 13.81 7.47 7.93
CA TRP A 198 12.83 6.60 7.29
C TRP A 198 13.24 6.33 5.85
N THR A 199 13.07 5.09 5.41
CA THR A 199 13.34 4.71 4.02
C THR A 199 12.11 4.03 3.42
N TRP A 200 11.77 4.36 2.18
CA TRP A 200 10.88 3.57 1.33
C TRP A 200 11.63 3.15 0.08
N TYR A 201 11.49 1.90 -0.35
CA TYR A 201 12.18 1.39 -1.54
C TYR A 201 11.34 0.33 -2.26
N ARG A 202 11.52 0.20 -3.58
CA ARG A 202 10.83 -0.82 -4.37
C ARG A 202 11.38 -2.19 -3.96
N HIS A 203 10.48 -3.12 -3.65
CA HIS A 203 10.84 -4.51 -3.46
C HIS A 203 11.27 -5.15 -4.79
N THR A 204 12.01 -6.24 -4.72
CA THR A 204 12.49 -6.97 -5.91
C THR A 204 11.39 -7.76 -6.59
N GLU A 205 10.39 -8.19 -5.83
CA GLU A 205 9.20 -8.87 -6.35
C GLU A 205 8.02 -7.91 -6.36
N ASP A 206 7.28 -7.93 -7.47
CA ASP A 206 6.03 -7.18 -7.61
C ASP A 206 4.88 -7.94 -6.93
N LEU A 207 3.90 -7.18 -6.44
CA LEU A 207 2.64 -7.72 -5.95
C LEU A 207 1.75 -8.09 -7.14
N ARG A 208 1.16 -9.29 -7.13
CA ARG A 208 0.16 -9.71 -8.11
C ARG A 208 -1.22 -9.14 -7.73
N LEU A 209 -1.60 -7.99 -8.28
CA LEU A 209 -2.85 -7.30 -7.96
C LEU A 209 -3.88 -7.46 -9.10
N VAL A 210 -5.12 -7.80 -8.77
CA VAL A 210 -6.22 -7.83 -9.74
C VAL A 210 -6.68 -6.41 -10.04
N ARG A 211 -6.58 -6.00 -11.31
CA ARG A 211 -6.95 -4.65 -11.78
C ARG A 211 -7.96 -4.64 -12.92
N GLY A 212 -8.06 -5.73 -13.69
CA GLY A 212 -8.86 -5.80 -14.92
C GLY A 212 -8.33 -4.82 -15.95
N LEU A 213 -7.22 -5.20 -16.59
CA LEU A 213 -6.63 -4.44 -17.67
C LEU A 213 -7.50 -4.61 -18.93
N ASP A 214 -8.22 -3.54 -19.31
CA ASP A 214 -8.72 -3.29 -20.66
C ASP A 214 -7.93 -2.12 -21.29
#